data_AF-A0A3B6C6P7-F1
#
_entry.id   AF-A0A3B6C6P7-F1
#
_cell.length_a   1.000
_cell.length_b   1.000
_cell.length_c   1.000
_cell.angle_alpha   90.00
_cell.angle_beta   90.00
_cell.angle_gamma   90.00
#
_symmetry.space_group_name_H-M   'P 1'
#
loop_
_entity.id
_entity.type
_entity.pdbx_description
1 polymer ?
#
loop_
_entity_poly.entity_id
_entity_poly.type
_entity_poly.pdbx_seq_one_letter_code
_entity_poly.pdbx_strand_id
1 'polypeptide(L)'
;MALADDHDEYAKLVRGMNPPRVVIDNEASDDATVIRVDSVNSHGTLLAVVQVIADLNLVIRKAYFSSDGSWFMDVFNVTDRDGNKVLDTPTISYIQTVIQSKLWCPDDGVFHCDEEFLRIQFVVCMQTLEAEDCYYPEVRNTVGIVPSEEYTSIELTGTDRPGLLSEVCAVLAGMQCAVRSAELWTHNTRVAAVVQVTDAAKAAGGAIEDKARIADISRRLDNLLRGQNGVRAAAAASLTHKERRLHQMMFEDRDYGAAGRPDPRTDVSVTHCAERGYTVVVVRCRDRPKLLFDTVCTITDMQYVVHHGTVSSEPGGGAYQEYYIRHVDGHPVSSEAERRRVVQCLEAAVERRTADGLELEVRTDDRAGLLSDVTRIFRENGLTIRRAEISSEDGEAVDTFYLSDPQGHPVEAKTIEAIRAQIGEAALRVKNNPLADDGGSSSEVAAGSTAFLFGNLFKFYRPFQNFGLIKLY
;
A
#
# COMPACT_ATOMS: atom_id res chain seq x y z
N MET A 1 18.17 22.88 -41.16
CA MET A 1 17.87 21.54 -41.72
C MET A 1 18.29 20.39 -40.80
N ALA A 2 18.75 20.65 -39.56
CA ALA A 2 19.11 19.61 -38.58
C ALA A 2 18.01 19.30 -37.55
N LEU A 3 17.02 20.18 -37.37
CA LEU A 3 15.92 20.01 -36.39
C LEU A 3 14.78 19.07 -36.87
N ALA A 4 14.79 18.67 -38.14
CA ALA A 4 13.75 17.81 -38.71
C ALA A 4 14.11 16.31 -38.66
N ASP A 5 15.39 15.97 -38.46
CA ASP A 5 15.89 14.60 -38.42
C ASP A 5 15.77 13.99 -37.01
N ASP A 6 16.08 14.78 -35.96
CA ASP A 6 15.91 14.38 -34.54
C ASP A 6 14.46 14.04 -34.18
N HIS A 7 13.49 14.74 -34.78
CA HIS A 7 12.07 14.51 -34.53
C HIS A 7 11.59 13.15 -35.09
N ASP A 8 12.23 12.64 -36.15
CA ASP A 8 11.93 11.34 -36.77
C ASP A 8 12.62 10.19 -36.01
N GLU A 9 13.85 10.39 -35.50
CA GLU A 9 14.49 9.42 -34.60
C GLU A 9 13.76 9.28 -33.25
N TYR A 10 13.33 10.40 -32.65
CA TYR A 10 12.56 10.38 -31.40
C TYR A 10 11.19 9.71 -31.59
N ALA A 11 10.51 9.97 -32.70
CA ALA A 11 9.26 9.30 -33.04
C ALA A 11 9.46 7.80 -33.33
N LYS A 12 10.58 7.39 -33.96
CA LYS A 12 10.94 5.98 -34.14
C LYS A 12 11.23 5.28 -32.82
N LEU A 13 11.92 5.94 -31.88
CA LEU A 13 12.18 5.41 -30.55
C LEU A 13 10.86 5.17 -29.80
N VAL A 14 9.97 6.16 -29.77
CA VAL A 14 8.64 6.06 -29.13
C VAL A 14 7.80 4.95 -29.77
N ARG A 15 7.83 4.80 -31.09
CA ARG A 15 7.18 3.67 -31.79
C ARG A 15 7.82 2.32 -31.46
N GLY A 16 9.11 2.27 -31.14
CA GLY A 16 9.81 1.06 -30.72
C GLY A 16 9.55 0.68 -29.25
N MET A 17 9.04 1.62 -28.44
CA MET A 17 8.67 1.41 -27.03
C MET A 17 7.20 1.01 -26.83
N ASN A 18 6.44 0.93 -27.92
CA ASN A 18 5.16 0.24 -27.97
C ASN A 18 5.29 -0.97 -28.93
N PRO A 19 5.22 -2.21 -28.45
CA PRO A 19 4.67 -2.61 -27.16
C PRO A 19 5.63 -2.44 -25.97
N PRO A 20 5.09 -2.33 -24.73
CA PRO A 20 5.88 -2.29 -23.51
C PRO A 20 6.79 -3.52 -23.43
N ARG A 21 8.06 -3.29 -23.11
CA ARG A 21 9.07 -4.34 -22.95
C ARG A 21 9.33 -4.58 -21.48
N VAL A 22 9.02 -5.79 -21.00
CA VAL A 22 9.28 -6.22 -19.63
C VAL A 22 10.28 -7.37 -19.65
N VAL A 23 11.48 -7.12 -19.15
CA VAL A 23 12.57 -8.11 -19.10
C VAL A 23 12.82 -8.49 -17.65
N ILE A 24 12.75 -9.79 -17.37
CA ILE A 24 13.16 -10.35 -16.07
C ILE A 24 14.53 -11.00 -16.27
N ASP A 25 15.53 -10.52 -15.52
CA ASP A 25 16.92 -10.94 -15.63
C ASP A 25 17.45 -11.35 -14.26
N ASN A 26 17.63 -12.65 -14.08
CA ASN A 26 18.17 -13.25 -12.85
C ASN A 26 19.70 -13.30 -12.83
N GLU A 27 20.37 -12.96 -13.94
CA GLU A 27 21.84 -12.95 -14.06
C GLU A 27 22.42 -11.54 -13.81
N ALA A 28 21.59 -10.49 -13.92
CA ALA A 28 22.02 -9.10 -13.77
C ALA A 28 22.40 -8.68 -12.33
N SER A 29 21.97 -9.43 -11.31
CA SER A 29 22.37 -9.24 -9.91
C SER A 29 22.63 -10.60 -9.29
N ASP A 30 23.59 -10.72 -8.37
CA ASP A 30 23.89 -12.00 -7.71
C ASP A 30 22.83 -12.40 -6.68
N ASP A 31 22.13 -11.42 -6.11
CA ASP A 31 21.30 -11.52 -4.91
C ASP A 31 19.81 -11.18 -5.13
N ALA A 32 19.44 -10.68 -6.32
CA ALA A 32 18.07 -10.24 -6.61
C ALA A 32 17.64 -10.57 -8.05
N THR A 33 16.34 -10.70 -8.25
CA THR A 33 15.72 -10.76 -9.58
C THR A 33 15.55 -9.35 -10.12
N VAL A 34 16.08 -9.06 -11.31
CA VAL A 34 15.98 -7.72 -11.90
C VAL A 34 14.81 -7.66 -12.88
N ILE A 35 13.83 -6.80 -12.59
CA ILE A 35 12.73 -6.48 -13.49
C ILE A 35 13.06 -5.15 -14.17
N ARG A 36 13.19 -5.14 -15.50
CA ARG A 36 13.34 -3.92 -16.31
C ARG A 36 12.06 -3.69 -17.11
N VAL A 37 11.56 -2.47 -17.07
CA VAL A 37 10.34 -2.06 -17.77
C VAL A 37 10.67 -0.85 -18.64
N ASP A 38 10.50 -1.01 -19.95
CA ASP A 38 10.60 0.08 -20.92
C ASP A 38 9.23 0.26 -21.59
N SER A 39 8.66 1.45 -21.55
CA SER A 39 7.38 1.72 -22.22
C SER A 39 7.17 3.23 -22.48
N VAL A 40 6.16 3.53 -23.28
CA VAL A 40 5.68 4.90 -23.48
C VAL A 40 5.21 5.45 -22.13
N ASN A 41 5.60 6.68 -21.83
CA ASN A 41 5.25 7.33 -20.59
C ASN A 41 3.77 7.73 -20.59
N SER A 42 3.02 7.26 -19.60
CA SER A 42 1.67 7.73 -19.33
C SER A 42 1.50 8.04 -17.83
N HIS A 43 0.48 8.82 -17.50
CA HIS A 43 0.19 9.12 -16.11
C HIS A 43 -0.18 7.83 -15.36
N GLY A 44 0.48 7.59 -14.22
CA GLY A 44 0.20 6.43 -13.37
C GLY A 44 0.94 5.13 -13.73
N THR A 45 1.84 5.14 -14.72
CA THR A 45 2.58 3.94 -15.13
C THR A 45 3.44 3.33 -14.01
N LEU A 46 4.26 4.14 -13.33
CA LEU A 46 5.11 3.68 -12.23
C LEU A 46 4.26 3.00 -11.13
N LEU A 47 3.14 3.62 -10.78
CA LEU A 47 2.19 3.06 -9.81
C LEU A 47 1.65 1.70 -10.28
N ALA A 48 1.27 1.57 -11.56
CA ALA A 48 0.76 0.30 -12.09
C ALA A 48 1.77 -0.84 -11.96
N VAL A 49 3.05 -0.57 -12.21
CA VAL A 49 4.15 -1.55 -12.06
C VAL A 49 4.37 -1.90 -10.59
N VAL A 50 4.55 -0.89 -9.75
CA VAL A 50 4.81 -1.07 -8.31
C VAL A 50 3.66 -1.81 -7.62
N GLN A 51 2.42 -1.59 -8.07
CA GLN A 51 1.25 -2.30 -7.58
C GLN A 51 1.33 -3.80 -7.88
N VAL A 52 1.70 -4.22 -9.10
CA VAL A 52 1.87 -5.64 -9.43
C VAL A 52 2.93 -6.30 -8.54
N ILE A 53 4.04 -5.60 -8.29
CA ILE A 53 5.12 -6.10 -7.42
C ILE A 53 4.60 -6.25 -5.97
N ALA A 54 3.82 -5.28 -5.48
CA ALA A 54 3.20 -5.33 -4.16
C ALA A 54 2.15 -6.43 -4.02
N ASP A 55 1.33 -6.67 -5.05
CA ASP A 55 0.31 -7.73 -5.09
C ASP A 55 0.94 -9.12 -4.96
N LEU A 56 2.09 -9.31 -5.61
CA LEU A 56 2.89 -10.53 -5.52
C LEU A 56 3.72 -10.63 -4.24
N ASN A 57 3.60 -9.65 -3.34
CA ASN A 57 4.32 -9.59 -2.07
C ASN A 57 5.85 -9.66 -2.20
N LEU A 58 6.38 -9.21 -3.33
CA LEU A 58 7.81 -9.12 -3.57
C LEU A 58 8.41 -7.91 -2.85
N VAL A 59 9.65 -8.06 -2.40
CA VAL A 59 10.39 -7.03 -1.67
C VAL A 59 11.33 -6.31 -2.62
N ILE A 60 11.18 -5.00 -2.75
CA ILE A 60 12.04 -4.17 -3.60
C ILE A 60 13.27 -3.76 -2.78
N ARG A 61 14.45 -4.27 -3.16
CA ARG A 61 15.73 -3.96 -2.50
C ARG A 61 16.37 -2.69 -3.04
N LYS A 62 16.25 -2.48 -4.34
CA LYS A 62 16.76 -1.30 -5.05
C LYS A 62 15.87 -1.01 -6.25
N ALA A 63 15.59 0.25 -6.53
CA ALA A 63 14.92 0.61 -7.77
C ALA A 63 15.40 1.96 -8.31
N TYR A 64 15.31 2.11 -9.62
CA TYR A 64 15.60 3.34 -10.34
C TYR A 64 14.46 3.62 -11.30
N PHE A 65 13.98 4.86 -11.28
CA PHE A 65 12.91 5.32 -12.16
C PHE A 65 13.42 6.48 -12.97
N SER A 66 13.12 6.48 -14.26
CA SER A 66 13.41 7.62 -15.11
C SER A 66 12.36 7.73 -16.21
N SER A 67 11.70 8.87 -16.22
CA SER A 67 10.74 9.31 -17.22
C SER A 67 11.27 10.60 -17.85
N ASP A 68 11.64 10.53 -19.12
CA ASP A 68 12.12 11.68 -19.89
C ASP A 68 11.28 11.81 -21.16
N GLY A 69 10.56 12.93 -21.28
CA GLY A 69 9.60 13.15 -22.35
C GLY A 69 8.53 12.05 -22.43
N SER A 70 8.46 11.39 -23.59
CA SER A 70 7.39 10.45 -23.94
C SER A 70 7.67 8.99 -23.56
N TRP A 71 8.73 8.71 -22.81
CA TRP A 71 9.09 7.34 -22.43
C TRP A 71 9.61 7.25 -21.01
N PHE A 72 9.54 6.05 -20.45
CA PHE A 72 10.12 5.76 -19.15
C PHE A 72 10.86 4.42 -19.16
N MET A 73 11.85 4.33 -18.29
CA MET A 73 12.64 3.14 -18.02
C MET A 73 12.76 2.98 -16.51
N ASP A 74 12.18 1.90 -16.02
CA ASP A 74 12.23 1.55 -14.61
C ASP A 74 12.96 0.22 -14.41
N VAL A 75 13.79 0.17 -13.37
CA VAL A 75 14.53 -1.03 -12.98
C VAL A 75 14.26 -1.33 -11.52
N PHE A 76 13.79 -2.54 -11.22
CA PHE A 76 13.50 -3.02 -9.88
C PHE A 76 14.35 -4.25 -9.57
N ASN A 77 15.08 -4.23 -8.46
CA ASN A 77 15.76 -5.39 -7.91
C ASN A 77 14.85 -5.95 -6.81
N VAL A 78 14.27 -7.11 -7.07
CA VAL A 78 13.25 -7.72 -6.21
C VAL A 78 13.70 -9.06 -5.66
N THR A 79 13.22 -9.38 -4.46
CA THR A 79 13.33 -10.69 -3.84
C THR A 79 11.95 -11.17 -3.39
N ASP A 80 11.81 -12.44 -3.06
CA ASP A 80 10.70 -12.90 -2.24
C ASP A 80 10.81 -12.35 -0.79
N ARG A 81 9.88 -12.75 0.08
CA ARG A 81 9.86 -12.33 1.49
C ARG A 81 11.01 -12.91 2.32
N ASP A 82 11.59 -14.03 1.87
CA ASP A 82 12.71 -14.70 2.53
C ASP A 82 14.07 -14.16 2.05
N GLY A 83 14.06 -13.23 1.09
CA GLY A 83 15.25 -12.60 0.53
C GLY A 83 15.87 -13.36 -0.64
N ASN A 84 15.19 -14.36 -1.20
CA ASN A 84 15.68 -15.12 -2.34
C ASN A 84 15.22 -14.51 -3.67
N LYS A 85 15.92 -14.87 -4.74
CA LYS A 85 15.49 -14.57 -6.10
C LYS A 85 14.19 -15.30 -6.45
N VAL A 86 13.37 -14.65 -7.25
CA VAL A 86 12.21 -15.26 -7.89
C VAL A 86 12.70 -16.07 -9.08
N LEU A 87 12.80 -17.40 -8.89
CA LEU A 87 13.26 -18.34 -9.92
C LEU A 87 12.11 -19.15 -10.54
N ASP A 88 10.90 -19.05 -9.98
CA ASP A 88 9.73 -19.78 -10.43
C ASP A 88 9.25 -19.27 -11.81
N THR A 89 9.34 -20.12 -12.83
CA THR A 89 8.98 -19.78 -14.21
C THR A 89 7.52 -19.31 -14.37
N PRO A 90 6.51 -19.96 -13.74
CA PRO A 90 5.13 -19.45 -13.71
C PRO A 90 5.03 -18.02 -13.17
N THR A 91 5.67 -17.73 -12.04
CA THR A 91 5.65 -16.40 -11.41
C THR A 91 6.32 -15.35 -12.29
N ILE A 92 7.49 -15.66 -12.86
CA ILE A 92 8.19 -14.81 -13.84
C ILE A 92 7.29 -14.50 -15.04
N SER A 93 6.67 -15.54 -15.63
CA SER A 93 5.79 -15.39 -16.79
C SER A 93 4.55 -14.56 -16.46
N TYR A 94 4.00 -14.73 -15.25
CA TYR A 94 2.88 -13.94 -14.75
C TYR A 94 3.26 -12.46 -14.61
N ILE A 95 4.40 -12.16 -13.96
CA ILE A 95 4.90 -10.77 -13.82
C ILE A 95 5.02 -10.10 -15.18
N GLN A 96 5.68 -10.76 -16.15
CA GLN A 96 5.84 -10.22 -17.50
C GLN A 96 4.50 -9.93 -18.14
N THR A 97 3.60 -10.91 -18.14
CA THR A 97 2.30 -10.82 -18.81
C THR A 97 1.42 -9.75 -18.19
N VAL A 98 1.36 -9.66 -16.86
CA VAL A 98 0.49 -8.70 -16.16
C VAL A 98 1.02 -7.28 -16.29
N ILE A 99 2.33 -7.06 -16.17
CA ILE A 99 2.89 -5.72 -16.39
C ILE A 99 2.70 -5.32 -17.86
N GLN A 100 3.02 -6.19 -18.82
CA GLN A 100 2.84 -5.88 -20.23
C GLN A 100 1.38 -5.57 -20.57
N SER A 101 0.42 -6.34 -20.05
CA SER A 101 -1.00 -6.10 -20.33
C SER A 101 -1.51 -4.80 -19.70
N LYS A 102 -1.08 -4.46 -18.48
CA LYS A 102 -1.43 -3.18 -17.84
C LYS A 102 -0.85 -1.96 -18.58
N LEU A 103 0.31 -2.12 -19.20
CA LEU A 103 1.00 -1.04 -19.93
C LEU A 103 0.66 -1.00 -21.43
N TRP A 104 -0.03 -2.03 -21.95
CA TRP A 104 -0.40 -2.10 -23.35
C TRP A 104 -1.52 -1.11 -23.67
N CYS A 105 -1.28 -0.22 -24.62
CA CYS A 105 -2.29 0.67 -25.19
C CYS A 105 -2.47 0.34 -26.68
N PRO A 106 -3.66 -0.11 -27.13
CA PRO A 106 -3.89 -0.53 -28.52
C PRO A 106 -3.87 0.60 -29.56
N ASP A 107 -4.11 1.86 -29.17
CA ASP A 107 -4.27 2.99 -30.10
C ASP A 107 -3.47 4.22 -29.67
N ASP A 108 -3.06 5.02 -30.65
CA ASP A 108 -2.20 6.21 -30.59
C ASP A 108 -2.39 7.11 -29.35
N GLY A 109 -1.65 6.81 -28.27
CA GLY A 109 -1.13 7.80 -27.33
C GLY A 109 -2.12 8.55 -26.43
N VAL A 110 -3.39 8.12 -26.31
CA VAL A 110 -4.33 8.72 -25.36
C VAL A 110 -4.94 7.66 -24.47
N PHE A 111 -4.35 7.47 -23.30
CA PHE A 111 -5.06 6.86 -22.18
C PHE A 111 -6.27 7.74 -21.84
N HIS A 112 -7.48 7.27 -22.14
CA HIS A 112 -8.66 7.64 -21.37
C HIS A 112 -8.60 6.84 -20.06
N CYS A 113 -7.68 7.20 -19.15
CA CYS A 113 -7.95 6.94 -17.74
C CYS A 113 -9.19 7.77 -17.43
N ASP A 114 -10.30 7.13 -17.06
CA ASP A 114 -11.60 7.74 -16.73
C ASP A 114 -11.48 9.24 -16.40
N GLU A 115 -11.66 10.10 -17.40
CA GLU A 115 -11.52 11.56 -17.23
C GLU A 115 -12.54 12.11 -16.23
N GLU A 116 -13.60 11.34 -15.90
CA GLU A 116 -14.52 11.68 -14.82
C GLU A 116 -13.87 11.56 -13.42
N PHE A 117 -12.89 10.66 -13.23
CA PHE A 117 -12.21 10.47 -11.94
C PHE A 117 -11.27 11.65 -11.62
N LEU A 118 -10.51 12.11 -12.62
CA LEU A 118 -9.69 13.32 -12.49
C LEU A 118 -10.53 14.59 -12.42
N ARG A 119 -11.66 14.70 -13.16
CA ARG A 119 -12.49 15.93 -13.12
C ARG A 119 -13.14 16.21 -11.77
N ILE A 120 -13.57 15.19 -11.03
CA ILE A 120 -14.14 15.38 -9.69
C ILE A 120 -13.04 15.82 -8.70
N GLN A 121 -11.83 15.27 -8.83
CA GLN A 121 -10.68 15.62 -8.00
C GLN A 121 -10.11 17.01 -8.36
N PHE A 122 -10.18 17.40 -9.65
CA PHE A 122 -9.76 18.70 -10.17
C PHE A 122 -10.54 19.86 -9.54
N VAL A 123 -11.87 19.73 -9.34
CA VAL A 123 -12.68 20.80 -8.74
C VAL A 123 -12.38 20.99 -7.26
N VAL A 124 -12.07 19.91 -6.51
CA VAL A 124 -11.76 20.00 -5.08
C VAL A 124 -10.34 20.50 -4.84
N CYS A 125 -9.36 20.07 -5.65
CA CYS A 125 -7.95 20.40 -5.45
C CYS A 125 -7.60 21.84 -5.89
N MET A 126 -8.20 22.35 -6.99
CA MET A 126 -7.93 23.72 -7.47
C MET A 126 -8.39 24.80 -6.47
N GLN A 127 -9.46 24.55 -5.71
CA GLN A 127 -9.92 25.49 -4.68
C GLN A 127 -9.01 25.53 -3.44
N THR A 128 -8.11 24.56 -3.27
CA THR A 128 -7.26 24.40 -2.07
C THR A 128 -5.80 24.82 -2.22
N LEU A 129 -5.37 25.23 -3.41
CA LEU A 129 -3.98 25.66 -3.64
C LEU A 129 -3.77 27.19 -3.47
N GLU A 130 -4.83 28.01 -3.52
CA GLU A 130 -4.71 29.48 -3.54
C GLU A 130 -5.20 30.22 -2.27
N ALA A 131 -5.72 29.54 -1.25
CA ALA A 131 -6.31 30.21 -0.07
C ALA A 131 -5.55 29.91 1.24
N GLU A 132 -5.03 30.96 1.88
CA GLU A 132 -4.42 30.90 3.23
C GLU A 132 -5.46 30.60 4.35
N ASP A 133 -6.76 30.72 4.05
CA ASP A 133 -7.87 30.42 4.97
C ASP A 133 -8.66 29.20 4.49
N CYS A 134 -8.32 28.05 5.04
CA CYS A 134 -8.87 26.77 4.65
C CYS A 134 -10.23 26.48 5.33
N TYR A 135 -11.33 26.87 4.67
CA TYR A 135 -12.65 26.27 4.95
C TYR A 135 -12.68 24.86 4.33
N TYR A 136 -12.04 23.92 5.00
CA TYR A 136 -12.04 22.53 4.59
C TYR A 136 -13.43 21.91 4.80
N PRO A 137 -13.90 21.02 3.90
CA PRO A 137 -15.10 20.25 4.18
C PRO A 137 -14.90 19.45 5.48
N GLU A 138 -15.92 19.44 6.33
CA GLU A 138 -15.91 18.73 7.61
C GLU A 138 -15.57 17.25 7.41
N VAL A 139 -14.78 16.69 8.33
CA VAL A 139 -14.54 15.26 8.45
C VAL A 139 -15.89 14.53 8.53
N ARG A 140 -16.16 13.62 7.59
CA ARG A 140 -17.42 12.88 7.51
C ARG A 140 -17.18 11.40 7.65
N ASN A 141 -18.03 10.78 8.47
CA ASN A 141 -18.13 9.33 8.50
C ASN A 141 -19.00 8.91 7.30
N THR A 142 -18.54 7.92 6.55
CA THR A 142 -19.20 7.49 5.31
C THR A 142 -19.28 5.97 5.22
N VAL A 143 -20.42 5.49 4.73
CA VAL A 143 -20.63 4.09 4.35
C VAL A 143 -21.04 4.05 2.88
N GLY A 144 -20.23 3.42 2.05
CA GLY A 144 -20.54 3.14 0.65
C GLY A 144 -20.83 1.66 0.46
N ILE A 145 -21.90 1.31 -0.25
CA ILE A 145 -22.22 -0.09 -0.59
C ILE A 145 -22.45 -0.19 -2.09
N VAL A 146 -21.65 -1.03 -2.76
CA VAL A 146 -21.72 -1.25 -4.21
C VAL A 146 -21.84 -2.74 -4.49
N PRO A 147 -22.99 -3.23 -4.97
CA PRO A 147 -23.10 -4.59 -5.48
C PRO A 147 -22.30 -4.73 -6.79
N SER A 148 -21.58 -5.85 -6.92
CA SER A 148 -20.92 -6.32 -8.14
C SER A 148 -21.60 -7.61 -8.62
N GLU A 149 -21.05 -8.27 -9.63
CA GLU A 149 -21.58 -9.55 -10.14
C GLU A 149 -21.37 -10.70 -9.14
N GLU A 150 -20.21 -10.74 -8.46
CA GLU A 150 -19.85 -11.84 -7.57
C GLU A 150 -20.07 -11.54 -6.08
N TYR A 151 -19.91 -10.29 -5.67
CA TYR A 151 -19.91 -9.87 -4.27
C TYR A 151 -20.45 -8.45 -4.12
N THR A 152 -20.76 -8.04 -2.90
CA THR A 152 -21.08 -6.66 -2.56
C THR A 152 -19.90 -6.04 -1.82
N SER A 153 -19.38 -4.93 -2.33
CA SER A 153 -18.33 -4.15 -1.66
C SER A 153 -18.96 -3.17 -0.67
N ILE A 154 -18.42 -3.12 0.54
CA ILE A 154 -18.76 -2.16 1.58
C ILE A 154 -17.49 -1.36 1.93
N GLU A 155 -17.54 -0.06 1.71
CA GLU A 155 -16.48 0.89 2.08
C GLU A 155 -16.91 1.65 3.34
N LEU A 156 -16.04 1.70 4.34
CA LEU A 156 -16.27 2.40 5.61
C LEU A 156 -15.15 3.38 5.86
N THR A 157 -15.49 4.61 6.22
CA THR A 157 -14.53 5.62 6.68
C THR A 157 -15.11 6.33 7.89
N GLY A 158 -14.28 6.59 8.90
CA GLY A 158 -14.74 7.40 10.03
C GLY A 158 -13.73 7.58 11.16
N THR A 159 -14.24 7.95 12.33
CA THR A 159 -13.45 8.03 13.57
C THR A 159 -13.41 6.67 14.25
N ASP A 160 -12.20 6.15 14.47
CA ASP A 160 -11.99 4.89 15.16
C ASP A 160 -12.24 5.02 16.67
N ARG A 161 -12.69 3.92 17.27
CA ARG A 161 -12.80 3.76 18.72
C ARG A 161 -12.59 2.29 19.11
N PRO A 162 -12.11 2.02 20.33
CA PRO A 162 -12.00 0.66 20.84
C PRO A 162 -13.31 -0.13 20.66
N GLY A 163 -13.23 -1.27 19.97
CA GLY A 163 -14.36 -2.16 19.72
C GLY A 163 -15.21 -1.83 18.49
N LEU A 164 -14.94 -0.75 17.74
CA LEU A 164 -15.69 -0.41 16.53
C LEU A 164 -15.69 -1.55 15.51
N LEU A 165 -14.53 -2.14 15.19
CA LEU A 165 -14.47 -3.23 14.21
C LEU A 165 -15.29 -4.44 14.65
N SER A 166 -15.23 -4.81 15.94
CA SER A 166 -16.03 -5.90 16.49
C SER A 166 -17.54 -5.63 16.34
N GLU A 167 -17.98 -4.39 16.52
CA GLU A 167 -19.38 -3.99 16.30
C GLU A 167 -19.78 -4.04 14.83
N VAL A 168 -18.90 -3.61 13.91
CA VAL A 168 -19.10 -3.73 12.47
C VAL A 168 -19.25 -5.19 12.05
N CYS A 169 -18.33 -6.06 12.48
CA CYS A 169 -18.38 -7.50 12.19
C CYS A 169 -19.65 -8.15 12.77
N ALA A 170 -20.08 -7.75 13.96
CA ALA A 170 -21.32 -8.22 14.56
C ALA A 170 -22.57 -7.80 13.77
N VAL A 171 -22.60 -6.58 13.22
CA VAL A 171 -23.68 -6.13 12.33
C VAL A 171 -23.70 -6.95 11.05
N LEU A 172 -22.55 -7.16 10.40
CA LEU A 172 -22.47 -7.95 9.16
C LEU A 172 -22.92 -9.39 9.40
N ALA A 173 -22.44 -10.03 10.47
CA ALA A 173 -22.85 -11.38 10.84
C ALA A 173 -24.35 -11.47 11.15
N GLY A 174 -24.89 -10.52 11.93
CA GLY A 174 -26.32 -10.45 12.25
C GLY A 174 -27.22 -10.19 11.03
N MET A 175 -26.69 -9.54 10.00
CA MET A 175 -27.34 -9.31 8.71
C MET A 175 -27.09 -10.43 7.68
N GLN A 176 -26.53 -11.57 8.12
CA GLN A 176 -26.23 -12.73 7.27
C GLN A 176 -25.33 -12.38 6.08
N CYS A 177 -24.40 -11.45 6.27
CA CYS A 177 -23.36 -11.11 5.31
C CYS A 177 -22.15 -11.99 5.60
N ALA A 178 -21.81 -12.91 4.70
CA ALA A 178 -20.57 -13.68 4.78
C ALA A 178 -19.43 -12.80 4.26
N VAL A 179 -18.35 -12.66 5.02
CA VAL A 179 -17.19 -11.86 4.62
C VAL A 179 -16.28 -12.74 3.78
N ARG A 180 -16.19 -12.48 2.47
CA ARG A 180 -15.28 -13.19 1.56
C ARG A 180 -13.85 -12.68 1.73
N SER A 181 -13.70 -11.36 1.89
CA SER A 181 -12.43 -10.74 2.17
C SER A 181 -12.62 -9.34 2.74
N ALA A 182 -11.64 -8.84 3.48
CA ALA A 182 -11.67 -7.48 4.01
C ALA A 182 -10.26 -6.94 4.22
N GLU A 183 -10.10 -5.64 4.04
CA GLU A 183 -8.90 -4.93 4.48
C GLU A 183 -9.32 -3.71 5.31
N LEU A 184 -8.59 -3.47 6.40
CA LEU A 184 -8.88 -2.41 7.36
C LEU A 184 -7.60 -1.74 7.81
N TRP A 185 -7.55 -0.41 7.81
CA TRP A 185 -6.48 0.39 8.41
C TRP A 185 -7.02 1.35 9.47
N THR A 186 -6.24 1.55 10.53
CA THR A 186 -6.44 2.60 11.53
C THR A 186 -5.17 3.42 11.72
N HIS A 187 -5.26 4.73 11.47
CA HIS A 187 -4.18 5.70 11.68
C HIS A 187 -4.74 7.02 12.22
N ASN A 188 -4.06 7.63 13.19
CA ASN A 188 -4.44 8.92 13.78
C ASN A 188 -5.94 9.05 14.15
N THR A 189 -6.49 8.05 14.84
CA THR A 189 -7.92 7.94 15.22
C THR A 189 -8.90 7.86 14.05
N ARG A 190 -8.41 7.69 12.82
CA ARG A 190 -9.22 7.45 11.64
C ARG A 190 -9.19 5.98 11.28
N VAL A 191 -10.29 5.50 10.70
CA VAL A 191 -10.41 4.12 10.21
C VAL A 191 -10.89 4.15 8.76
N ALA A 192 -10.34 3.26 7.94
CA ALA A 192 -10.82 2.96 6.61
C ALA A 192 -10.93 1.43 6.45
N ALA A 193 -12.04 0.96 5.89
CA ALA A 193 -12.27 -0.47 5.62
C ALA A 193 -12.85 -0.68 4.22
N VAL A 194 -12.35 -1.70 3.52
CA VAL A 194 -12.95 -2.23 2.29
C VAL A 194 -13.31 -3.69 2.55
N VAL A 195 -14.60 -4.00 2.57
CA VAL A 195 -15.13 -5.34 2.92
C VAL A 195 -15.91 -5.90 1.74
N GLN A 196 -15.52 -7.06 1.23
CA GLN A 196 -16.27 -7.79 0.23
C GLN A 196 -17.13 -8.84 0.91
N VAL A 197 -18.44 -8.71 0.77
CA VAL A 197 -19.41 -9.62 1.38
C VAL A 197 -20.24 -10.36 0.33
N THR A 198 -20.67 -11.55 0.68
CA THR A 198 -21.65 -12.34 -0.07
C THR A 198 -22.87 -12.62 0.79
N ASP A 199 -23.97 -12.96 0.13
CA ASP A 199 -25.19 -13.36 0.80
C ASP A 199 -25.06 -14.77 1.39
N ALA A 200 -24.97 -14.89 2.72
CA ALA A 200 -24.84 -16.18 3.39
C ALA A 200 -26.07 -17.09 3.20
N ALA A 201 -27.23 -16.54 2.81
CA ALA A 201 -28.42 -17.32 2.52
C ALA A 201 -28.35 -18.03 1.15
N LYS A 202 -27.47 -17.58 0.25
CA LYS A 202 -27.29 -18.20 -1.07
C LYS A 202 -26.24 -19.31 -0.97
N ALA A 203 -26.64 -20.55 -1.28
CA ALA A 203 -25.75 -21.72 -1.23
C ALA A 203 -24.51 -21.62 -2.14
N ALA A 204 -24.57 -20.81 -3.20
CA ALA A 204 -23.45 -20.56 -4.12
C ALA A 204 -22.62 -19.32 -3.78
N GLY A 205 -22.95 -18.60 -2.69
CA GLY A 205 -22.51 -17.22 -2.50
C GLY A 205 -23.12 -16.30 -3.56
N GLY A 206 -22.76 -15.02 -3.53
CA GLY A 206 -23.22 -14.03 -4.52
C GLY A 206 -23.51 -12.67 -3.92
N ALA A 207 -23.58 -11.66 -4.77
CA ALA A 207 -23.85 -10.29 -4.34
C ALA A 207 -25.22 -10.16 -3.64
N ILE A 208 -25.25 -9.27 -2.66
CA ILE A 208 -26.47 -8.76 -2.03
C ILE A 208 -27.02 -7.67 -2.96
N GLU A 209 -28.08 -7.97 -3.68
CA GLU A 209 -28.71 -7.07 -4.66
C GLU A 209 -29.99 -6.40 -4.13
N ASP A 210 -30.58 -6.96 -3.07
CA ASP A 210 -31.80 -6.43 -2.47
C ASP A 210 -31.55 -5.03 -1.89
N LYS A 211 -32.11 -4.02 -2.55
CA LYS A 211 -32.00 -2.61 -2.17
C LYS A 211 -32.50 -2.33 -0.75
N ALA A 212 -33.54 -3.03 -0.29
CA ALA A 212 -34.06 -2.85 1.07
C ALA A 212 -33.07 -3.40 2.11
N ARG A 213 -32.46 -4.55 1.82
CA ARG A 213 -31.40 -5.13 2.65
C ARG A 213 -30.14 -4.26 2.66
N ILE A 214 -29.69 -3.77 1.50
CA ILE A 214 -28.57 -2.82 1.39
C ILE A 214 -28.84 -1.57 2.22
N ALA A 215 -30.04 -0.99 2.11
CA ALA A 215 -30.43 0.18 2.89
C ALA A 215 -30.44 -0.10 4.41
N ASP A 216 -30.88 -1.29 4.84
CA ASP A 216 -30.83 -1.65 6.27
C ASP A 216 -29.40 -1.87 6.77
N ILE A 217 -28.53 -2.49 5.96
CA ILE A 217 -27.09 -2.64 6.27
C ILE A 217 -26.44 -1.26 6.40
N SER A 218 -26.60 -0.40 5.38
CA SER A 218 -26.06 0.97 5.39
C SER A 218 -26.54 1.75 6.61
N ARG A 219 -27.84 1.74 6.91
CA ARG A 219 -28.41 2.40 8.08
C ARG A 219 -27.83 1.89 9.40
N ARG A 220 -27.59 0.58 9.55
CA ARG A 220 -27.00 0.01 10.77
C ARG A 220 -25.54 0.41 10.94
N LEU A 221 -24.76 0.39 9.86
CA LEU A 221 -23.35 0.79 9.87
C LEU A 221 -23.21 2.30 10.13
N ASP A 222 -24.05 3.13 9.52
CA ASP A 222 -24.11 4.57 9.78
C ASP A 222 -24.39 4.89 11.26
N ASN A 223 -25.24 4.10 11.92
CA ASN A 223 -25.54 4.26 13.34
C ASN A 223 -24.34 3.89 14.25
N LEU A 224 -23.43 3.02 13.79
CA LEU A 224 -22.20 2.69 14.52
C LEU A 224 -21.14 3.78 14.37
N LEU A 225 -21.07 4.44 13.22
CA LEU A 225 -20.08 5.47 12.92
C LEU A 225 -20.53 6.87 13.36
N ARG A 226 -21.19 7.02 14.52
CA ARG A 226 -21.83 8.28 14.96
C ARG A 226 -20.94 9.53 14.74
N GLY A 227 -21.34 10.37 13.78
CA GLY A 227 -20.80 11.69 13.44
C GLY A 227 -21.78 12.39 12.49
N GLN A 228 -21.45 13.56 11.94
CA GLN A 228 -22.23 14.10 10.82
C GLN A 228 -22.03 13.17 9.62
N ASN A 229 -23.09 12.44 9.26
CA ASN A 229 -23.02 11.39 8.25
C ASN A 229 -23.18 12.00 6.84
N GLY A 230 -22.26 11.65 5.94
CA GLY A 230 -22.39 11.92 4.52
C GLY A 230 -22.65 10.63 3.76
N VAL A 231 -23.66 10.59 2.89
CA VAL A 231 -23.81 9.49 1.93
C VAL A 231 -22.81 9.73 0.81
N ARG A 232 -21.82 8.84 0.66
CA ARG A 232 -20.88 8.87 -0.46
C ARG A 232 -21.17 7.69 -1.38
N ALA A 233 -21.27 7.95 -2.68
CA ALA A 233 -21.26 6.89 -3.67
C ALA A 233 -19.87 6.23 -3.63
N ALA A 234 -19.80 4.95 -3.28
CA ALA A 234 -18.56 4.20 -3.39
C ALA A 234 -18.17 4.12 -4.87
N ALA A 235 -16.90 4.38 -5.18
CA ALA A 235 -16.42 4.45 -6.54
C ALA A 235 -16.34 3.03 -7.12
N ALA A 236 -17.17 2.72 -8.12
CA ALA A 236 -17.21 1.40 -8.75
C ALA A 236 -15.91 1.04 -9.51
N ALA A 237 -15.11 2.03 -9.91
CA ALA A 237 -13.98 1.85 -10.82
C ALA A 237 -12.68 1.34 -10.16
N SER A 238 -12.51 1.47 -8.83
CA SER A 238 -11.25 1.10 -8.14
C SER A 238 -11.31 -0.19 -7.33
N LEU A 239 -12.36 -1.01 -7.51
CA LEU A 239 -12.71 -2.12 -6.62
C LEU A 239 -11.76 -3.35 -6.71
N THR A 240 -10.80 -3.35 -7.64
CA THR A 240 -9.87 -4.48 -7.81
C THR A 240 -8.66 -4.43 -6.87
N HIS A 241 -8.31 -3.25 -6.32
CA HIS A 241 -7.12 -3.06 -5.47
C HIS A 241 -7.46 -2.41 -4.14
N LYS A 242 -7.81 -3.25 -3.15
CA LYS A 242 -8.26 -2.80 -1.82
C LYS A 242 -7.22 -1.92 -1.11
N GLU A 243 -5.94 -2.29 -1.14
CA GLU A 243 -4.87 -1.49 -0.53
C GLU A 243 -4.72 -0.11 -1.17
N ARG A 244 -4.81 -0.03 -2.50
CA ARG A 244 -4.82 1.25 -3.23
C ARG A 244 -6.04 2.09 -2.85
N ARG A 245 -7.21 1.45 -2.72
CA ARG A 245 -8.44 2.11 -2.32
C ARG A 245 -8.37 2.63 -0.88
N LEU A 246 -7.77 1.88 0.04
CA LEU A 246 -7.55 2.32 1.42
C LEU A 246 -6.64 3.55 1.49
N HIS A 247 -5.59 3.63 0.67
CA HIS A 247 -4.78 4.86 0.54
C HIS A 247 -5.63 6.07 0.16
N GLN A 248 -6.48 5.94 -0.85
CA GLN A 248 -7.37 7.02 -1.30
C GLN A 248 -8.35 7.42 -0.20
N MET A 249 -8.99 6.44 0.45
CA MET A 249 -9.95 6.69 1.53
C MET A 249 -9.28 7.41 2.70
N MET A 250 -8.09 6.98 3.13
CA MET A 250 -7.35 7.63 4.21
C MET A 250 -6.91 9.05 3.84
N PHE A 251 -6.43 9.26 2.61
CA PHE A 251 -6.05 10.58 2.13
C PHE A 251 -7.23 11.56 2.08
N GLU A 252 -8.37 11.12 1.52
CA GLU A 252 -9.59 11.92 1.46
C GLU A 252 -10.12 12.27 2.86
N ASP A 253 -9.92 11.36 3.81
CA ASP A 253 -10.34 11.50 5.20
C ASP A 253 -9.34 12.23 6.10
N ARG A 254 -8.15 12.54 5.57
CA ARG A 254 -7.13 13.40 6.17
C ARG A 254 -6.55 12.87 7.47
N ASP A 255 -6.27 11.58 7.52
CA ASP A 255 -5.53 10.95 8.62
C ASP A 255 -4.17 11.62 8.89
N TYR A 256 -3.53 12.19 7.87
CA TYR A 256 -2.29 12.96 7.96
C TYR A 256 -2.39 14.31 8.70
N GLY A 257 -3.60 14.86 8.89
CA GLY A 257 -3.81 16.17 9.51
C GLY A 257 -3.93 16.15 11.05
N ALA A 258 -4.10 14.96 11.63
CA ALA A 258 -4.32 14.80 13.07
C ALA A 258 -2.98 14.76 13.85
N ALA A 259 -3.00 15.24 15.10
CA ALA A 259 -1.84 15.42 15.98
C ALA A 259 -1.29 14.09 16.54
N GLY A 260 -1.02 13.11 15.68
CA GLY A 260 -0.18 11.96 16.02
C GLY A 260 1.23 12.44 16.37
N ARG A 261 1.92 11.72 17.27
CA ARG A 261 3.36 11.94 17.45
C ARG A 261 4.06 11.36 16.22
N PRO A 262 4.86 12.16 15.49
CA PRO A 262 5.65 11.65 14.37
C PRO A 262 6.56 10.52 14.87
N ASP A 263 6.66 9.42 14.12
CA ASP A 263 7.67 8.41 14.41
C ASP A 263 9.06 9.04 14.20
N PRO A 264 9.91 9.17 15.24
CA PRO A 264 11.23 9.76 15.11
C PRO A 264 12.15 8.97 14.16
N ARG A 265 11.77 7.75 13.77
CA ARG A 265 12.48 6.93 12.78
C ARG A 265 12.12 7.26 11.34
N THR A 266 11.08 8.07 11.11
CA THR A 266 10.66 8.52 9.78
C THR A 266 11.06 9.98 9.60
N ASP A 267 11.83 10.25 8.55
CA ASP A 267 12.26 11.59 8.15
C ASP A 267 11.88 11.82 6.69
N VAL A 268 11.06 12.83 6.46
CA VAL A 268 10.63 13.26 5.13
C VAL A 268 11.09 14.69 4.89
N SER A 269 11.93 14.87 3.89
CA SER A 269 12.37 16.20 3.46
C SER A 269 11.85 16.53 2.06
N VAL A 270 11.36 17.75 1.90
CA VAL A 270 10.85 18.26 0.63
C VAL A 270 11.59 19.55 0.33
N THR A 271 12.32 19.55 -0.79
CA THR A 271 13.22 20.65 -1.18
C THR A 271 13.01 21.02 -2.64
N HIS A 272 13.15 22.30 -2.96
CA HIS A 272 13.04 22.79 -4.33
C HIS A 272 14.38 22.64 -5.06
N CYS A 273 14.38 21.99 -6.22
CA CYS A 273 15.54 21.89 -7.10
C CYS A 273 15.44 22.92 -8.24
N ALA A 274 16.15 24.04 -8.05
CA ALA A 274 16.07 25.20 -8.94
C ALA A 274 16.61 24.94 -10.35
N GLU A 275 17.55 24.00 -10.52
CA GLU A 275 18.22 23.79 -11.80
C GLU A 275 17.35 23.06 -12.84
N ARG A 276 16.31 22.35 -12.39
CA ARG A 276 15.47 21.50 -13.27
C ARG A 276 13.96 21.68 -13.04
N GLY A 277 13.54 22.62 -12.21
CA GLY A 277 12.12 22.85 -11.92
C GLY A 277 11.43 21.62 -11.34
N TYR A 278 12.14 20.87 -10.49
CA TYR A 278 11.62 19.71 -9.77
C TYR A 278 11.49 20.03 -8.28
N THR A 279 10.58 19.33 -7.62
CA THR A 279 10.63 19.16 -6.16
C THR A 279 11.30 17.84 -5.85
N VAL A 280 12.31 17.86 -4.98
CA VAL A 280 12.99 16.66 -4.49
C VAL A 280 12.37 16.28 -3.16
N VAL A 281 11.83 15.07 -3.11
CA VAL A 281 11.29 14.45 -1.92
C VAL A 281 12.24 13.34 -1.51
N VAL A 282 12.72 13.37 -0.27
CA VAL A 282 13.53 12.30 0.31
C VAL A 282 12.78 11.72 1.49
N VAL A 283 12.59 10.40 1.49
CA VAL A 283 11.98 9.63 2.57
C VAL A 283 13.04 8.69 3.14
N ARG A 284 13.32 8.82 4.44
CA ARG A 284 14.14 7.91 5.24
C ARG A 284 13.31 7.29 6.33
N CYS A 285 13.26 5.97 6.38
CA CYS A 285 12.50 5.26 7.42
C CYS A 285 13.00 3.83 7.60
N ARG A 286 12.33 3.03 8.45
CA ARG A 286 12.57 1.58 8.52
C ARG A 286 12.08 0.92 7.23
N ASP A 287 12.91 0.05 6.65
CA ASP A 287 12.54 -0.72 5.48
C ASP A 287 11.45 -1.73 5.82
N ARG A 288 10.52 -1.91 4.88
CA ARG A 288 9.42 -2.87 4.99
C ARG A 288 8.84 -3.21 3.62
N PRO A 289 8.18 -4.38 3.48
CA PRO A 289 7.39 -4.68 2.29
C PRO A 289 6.40 -3.56 1.97
N LYS A 290 6.17 -3.34 0.67
CA LYS A 290 5.24 -2.36 0.11
C LYS A 290 5.56 -0.89 0.44
N LEU A 291 6.74 -0.56 0.98
CA LEU A 291 7.10 0.84 1.27
C LEU A 291 7.11 1.72 0.02
N LEU A 292 7.68 1.25 -1.09
CA LEU A 292 7.66 1.98 -2.37
C LEU A 292 6.24 2.18 -2.90
N PHE A 293 5.38 1.16 -2.76
CA PHE A 293 3.98 1.26 -3.15
C PHE A 293 3.28 2.39 -2.39
N ASP A 294 3.54 2.52 -1.09
CA ASP A 294 2.91 3.51 -0.24
C ASP A 294 3.32 4.95 -0.56
N THR A 295 4.61 5.17 -0.79
CA THR A 295 5.13 6.49 -1.14
C THR A 295 4.69 6.91 -2.54
N VAL A 296 4.75 6.01 -3.53
CA VAL A 296 4.28 6.29 -4.90
C VAL A 296 2.76 6.50 -4.94
N CYS A 297 1.98 5.72 -4.20
CA CYS A 297 0.54 5.93 -4.06
C CYS A 297 0.24 7.35 -3.57
N THR A 298 0.91 7.74 -2.50
CA THR A 298 0.72 9.03 -1.84
C THR A 298 1.08 10.19 -2.76
N ILE A 299 2.23 10.12 -3.43
CA ILE A 299 2.66 11.12 -4.42
C ILE A 299 1.62 11.25 -5.55
N THR A 300 1.13 10.13 -6.06
CA THR A 300 0.13 10.09 -7.13
C THR A 300 -1.22 10.63 -6.67
N ASP A 301 -1.67 10.30 -5.46
CA ASP A 301 -2.95 10.75 -4.90
C ASP A 301 -2.96 12.26 -4.61
N MET A 302 -1.79 12.82 -4.30
CA MET A 302 -1.56 14.26 -4.22
C MET A 302 -1.39 14.93 -5.60
N GLN A 303 -1.63 14.22 -6.70
CA GLN A 303 -1.55 14.72 -8.07
C GLN A 303 -0.12 15.15 -8.47
N TYR A 304 0.90 14.47 -7.96
CA TYR A 304 2.28 14.62 -8.45
C TYR A 304 2.70 13.45 -9.32
N VAL A 305 3.57 13.74 -10.29
CA VAL A 305 4.20 12.78 -11.19
C VAL A 305 5.65 12.61 -10.79
N VAL A 306 6.08 11.37 -10.59
CA VAL A 306 7.49 11.01 -10.38
C VAL A 306 8.19 10.97 -11.73
N HIS A 307 9.16 11.85 -11.95
CA HIS A 307 9.97 11.89 -13.16
C HIS A 307 11.25 11.08 -13.00
N HIS A 308 11.92 11.20 -11.86
CA HIS A 308 13.09 10.40 -11.55
C HIS A 308 12.99 9.92 -10.11
N GLY A 309 13.61 8.79 -9.81
CA GLY A 309 13.81 8.43 -8.43
C GLY A 309 14.78 7.29 -8.23
N THR A 310 15.23 7.18 -6.99
CA THR A 310 16.13 6.13 -6.52
C THR A 310 15.60 5.58 -5.21
N VAL A 311 15.56 4.26 -5.12
CA VAL A 311 15.12 3.54 -3.93
C VAL A 311 16.20 2.56 -3.55
N SER A 312 16.51 2.47 -2.27
CA SER A 312 17.47 1.51 -1.75
C SER A 312 17.15 1.12 -0.32
N SER A 313 17.19 -0.18 -0.06
CA SER A 313 17.28 -0.72 1.29
C SER A 313 18.70 -0.50 1.82
N GLU A 314 18.82 0.20 2.94
CA GLU A 314 20.08 0.46 3.63
C GLU A 314 20.46 -0.71 4.57
N PRO A 315 21.76 -0.94 4.82
CA PRO A 315 22.22 -1.88 5.84
C PRO A 315 21.64 -1.52 7.22
N GLY A 316 21.19 -2.52 7.98
CA GLY A 316 20.57 -2.28 9.30
C GLY A 316 19.05 -2.10 9.27
N GLY A 317 18.40 -2.37 8.13
CA GLY A 317 16.94 -2.37 8.02
C GLY A 317 16.32 -0.99 7.84
N GLY A 318 17.11 0.00 7.41
CA GLY A 318 16.62 1.30 6.96
C GLY A 318 16.30 1.30 5.47
N ALA A 319 15.53 2.27 5.01
CA ALA A 319 15.22 2.51 3.61
C ALA A 319 15.44 3.98 3.26
N TYR A 320 15.98 4.20 2.06
CA TYR A 320 16.15 5.50 1.44
C TYR A 320 15.38 5.56 0.14
N GLN A 321 14.57 6.58 -0.03
CA GLN A 321 13.83 6.84 -1.26
C GLN A 321 13.94 8.31 -1.63
N GLU A 322 14.32 8.60 -2.86
CA GLU A 322 14.45 9.95 -3.39
C GLU A 322 13.63 10.06 -4.66
N TYR A 323 12.75 11.05 -4.73
CA TYR A 323 11.84 11.31 -5.84
C TYR A 323 11.99 12.72 -6.36
N TYR A 324 12.03 12.86 -7.67
CA TYR A 324 11.96 14.13 -8.40
C TYR A 324 10.56 14.25 -8.96
N ILE A 325 9.76 15.13 -8.35
CA ILE A 325 8.33 15.25 -8.65
C ILE A 325 7.97 16.63 -9.23
N ARG A 326 6.92 16.64 -10.03
CA ARG A 326 6.16 17.85 -10.43
C ARG A 326 4.68 17.58 -10.25
N HIS A 327 3.92 18.61 -9.96
CA HIS A 327 2.47 18.49 -9.98
C HIS A 327 2.01 18.21 -11.42
N VAL A 328 0.82 17.63 -11.60
CA VAL A 328 0.25 17.34 -12.93
C VAL A 328 0.11 18.58 -13.82
N ASP A 329 0.10 19.78 -13.24
CA ASP A 329 0.15 21.05 -13.96
C ASP A 329 1.55 21.45 -14.48
N GLY A 330 2.57 20.64 -14.19
CA GLY A 330 3.96 20.85 -14.58
C GLY A 330 4.79 21.72 -13.65
N HIS A 331 4.24 22.23 -12.54
CA HIS A 331 4.96 23.10 -11.60
C HIS A 331 5.54 22.31 -10.42
N PRO A 332 6.65 22.77 -9.83
CA PRO A 332 7.11 22.25 -8.54
C PRO A 332 6.20 22.73 -7.41
N VAL A 333 6.35 22.13 -6.23
CA VAL A 333 5.73 22.59 -4.99
C VAL A 333 6.05 24.08 -4.79
N SER A 334 5.00 24.87 -4.61
CA SER A 334 5.06 26.33 -4.74
C SER A 334 4.91 27.06 -3.41
N SER A 335 4.26 26.44 -2.41
CA SER A 335 3.97 27.07 -1.10
C SER A 335 4.44 26.23 0.08
N GLU A 336 4.69 26.88 1.23
CA GLU A 336 5.05 26.19 2.48
C GLU A 336 3.92 25.29 3.00
N ALA A 337 2.66 25.68 2.78
CA ALA A 337 1.50 24.88 3.15
C ALA A 337 1.43 23.59 2.31
N GLU A 338 1.64 23.70 1.00
CA GLU A 338 1.73 22.57 0.09
C GLU A 338 2.90 21.65 0.46
N ARG A 339 4.09 22.22 0.71
CA ARG A 339 5.27 21.48 1.19
C ARG A 339 4.97 20.68 2.46
N ARG A 340 4.33 21.32 3.45
CA ARG A 340 3.95 20.68 4.70
C ARG A 340 2.93 19.55 4.50
N ARG A 341 1.96 19.73 3.61
CA ARG A 341 1.01 18.66 3.26
C ARG A 341 1.72 17.45 2.64
N VAL A 342 2.65 17.67 1.72
CA VAL A 342 3.44 16.59 1.11
C VAL A 342 4.21 15.80 2.17
N VAL A 343 4.88 16.48 3.10
CA VAL A 343 5.56 15.86 4.25
C VAL A 343 4.58 15.01 5.07
N GLN A 344 3.49 15.62 5.54
CA GLN A 344 2.52 14.94 6.41
C GLN A 344 1.87 13.73 5.76
N CYS A 345 1.53 13.82 4.47
CA CYS A 345 0.91 12.71 3.75
C CYS A 345 1.88 11.52 3.61
N LEU A 346 3.16 11.80 3.31
CA LEU A 346 4.18 10.76 3.20
C LEU A 346 4.51 10.13 4.55
N GLU A 347 4.64 10.92 5.61
CA GLU A 347 4.81 10.42 6.98
C GLU A 347 3.65 9.48 7.36
N ALA A 348 2.40 9.94 7.16
CA ALA A 348 1.22 9.12 7.43
C ALA A 348 1.22 7.81 6.62
N ALA A 349 1.54 7.87 5.33
CA ALA A 349 1.59 6.69 4.47
C ALA A 349 2.63 5.65 4.92
N VAL A 350 3.80 6.12 5.38
CA VAL A 350 4.83 5.25 5.96
C VAL A 350 4.30 4.63 7.26
N GLU A 351 3.73 5.45 8.15
CA GLU A 351 3.26 5.10 9.49
C GLU A 351 2.07 4.13 9.53
N ARG A 352 1.15 4.20 8.55
CA ARG A 352 -0.03 3.32 8.46
C ARG A 352 0.32 1.83 8.52
N ARG A 353 1.52 1.44 8.07
CA ARG A 353 2.01 0.06 8.07
C ARG A 353 3.28 -0.14 8.90
N THR A 354 3.64 0.80 9.78
CA THR A 354 4.79 0.61 10.67
C THR A 354 4.51 -0.53 11.65
N ALA A 355 5.48 -1.43 11.79
CA ALA A 355 5.36 -2.72 12.48
C ALA A 355 5.35 -2.62 14.02
N ASP A 356 4.89 -1.51 14.58
CA ASP A 356 4.79 -1.35 16.03
C ASP A 356 3.50 -2.01 16.52
N GLY A 357 3.54 -3.33 16.70
CA GLY A 357 2.38 -4.10 17.16
C GLY A 357 2.59 -5.61 17.09
N LEU A 358 1.68 -6.35 17.71
CA LEU A 358 1.59 -7.80 17.65
C LEU A 358 0.94 -8.22 16.32
N GLU A 359 1.63 -9.05 15.54
CA GLU A 359 1.06 -9.66 14.33
C GLU A 359 0.57 -11.08 14.63
N LEU A 360 -0.74 -11.27 14.51
CA LEU A 360 -1.41 -12.56 14.67
C LEU A 360 -1.99 -13.03 13.35
N GLU A 361 -1.85 -14.31 13.07
CA GLU A 361 -2.48 -14.97 11.94
C GLU A 361 -3.41 -16.07 12.45
N VAL A 362 -4.68 -16.00 12.07
CA VAL A 362 -5.70 -17.01 12.37
C VAL A 362 -5.92 -17.84 11.11
N ARG A 363 -5.72 -19.15 11.21
CA ARG A 363 -6.06 -20.13 10.17
C ARG A 363 -7.04 -21.16 10.71
N THR A 364 -8.23 -21.23 10.13
CA THR A 364 -9.28 -22.17 10.56
C THR A 364 -10.30 -22.38 9.46
N ASP A 365 -11.15 -23.40 9.59
CA ASP A 365 -12.29 -23.59 8.70
C ASP A 365 -13.21 -22.37 8.78
N ASP A 366 -13.56 -21.81 7.61
CA ASP A 366 -14.43 -20.66 7.54
C ASP A 366 -15.86 -21.03 7.93
N ARG A 367 -16.48 -20.17 8.72
CA ARG A 367 -17.86 -20.31 9.17
C ARG A 367 -18.51 -18.95 9.35
N ALA A 368 -19.82 -18.93 9.16
CA ALA A 368 -20.62 -17.74 9.43
C ALA A 368 -20.35 -17.20 10.85
N GLY A 369 -19.97 -15.91 10.92
CA GLY A 369 -19.69 -15.23 12.19
C GLY A 369 -18.27 -15.40 12.75
N LEU A 370 -17.38 -16.18 12.11
CA LEU A 370 -16.00 -16.38 12.58
C LEU A 370 -15.28 -15.05 12.87
N LEU A 371 -15.27 -14.14 11.90
CA LEU A 371 -14.64 -12.82 12.06
C LEU A 371 -15.26 -12.00 13.21
N SER A 372 -16.57 -12.12 13.43
CA SER A 372 -17.25 -11.47 14.56
C SER A 372 -16.80 -12.04 15.90
N ASP A 373 -16.59 -13.36 15.99
CA ASP A 373 -16.14 -14.01 17.22
C ASP A 373 -14.68 -13.66 17.53
N VAL A 374 -13.79 -13.73 16.53
CA VAL A 374 -12.36 -13.41 16.68
C VAL A 374 -12.16 -11.95 17.08
N THR A 375 -12.80 -11.01 16.37
CA THR A 375 -12.70 -9.58 16.71
C THR A 375 -13.31 -9.25 18.07
N ARG A 376 -14.32 -10.00 18.50
CA ARG A 376 -14.88 -9.90 19.86
C ARG A 376 -13.89 -10.38 20.92
N ILE A 377 -13.20 -11.50 20.70
CA ILE A 377 -12.15 -11.99 21.61
C ILE A 377 -11.06 -10.92 21.79
N PHE A 378 -10.60 -10.29 20.71
CA PHE A 378 -9.62 -9.22 20.81
C PHE A 378 -10.13 -8.03 21.64
N ARG A 379 -11.38 -7.60 21.39
CA ARG A 379 -12.03 -6.53 22.17
C ARG A 379 -12.14 -6.89 23.66
N GLU A 380 -12.56 -8.12 23.99
CA GLU A 380 -12.74 -8.57 25.37
C GLU A 380 -11.40 -8.70 26.12
N ASN A 381 -10.30 -8.92 25.40
CA ASN A 381 -8.94 -8.87 25.93
C ASN A 381 -8.31 -7.47 25.89
N GLY A 382 -9.10 -6.42 25.59
CA GLY A 382 -8.65 -5.02 25.61
C GLY A 382 -7.73 -4.63 24.46
N LEU A 383 -7.69 -5.40 23.37
CA LEU A 383 -6.85 -5.11 22.21
C LEU A 383 -7.58 -4.22 21.20
N THR A 384 -6.79 -3.40 20.52
CA THR A 384 -7.23 -2.57 19.38
C THR A 384 -6.62 -3.11 18.10
N ILE A 385 -7.45 -3.22 17.05
CA ILE A 385 -7.02 -3.69 15.73
C ILE A 385 -6.56 -2.48 14.94
N ARG A 386 -5.26 -2.41 14.64
CA ARG A 386 -4.65 -1.33 13.86
C ARG A 386 -4.73 -1.60 12.37
N ARG A 387 -4.64 -2.88 12.00
CA ARG A 387 -4.77 -3.35 10.63
C ARG A 387 -5.30 -4.77 10.60
N ALA A 388 -6.08 -5.09 9.58
CA ALA A 388 -6.51 -6.46 9.32
C ALA A 388 -6.48 -6.75 7.81
N GLU A 389 -6.05 -7.95 7.47
CA GLU A 389 -6.14 -8.55 6.14
C GLU A 389 -6.92 -9.86 6.30
N ILE A 390 -8.13 -9.90 5.76
CA ILE A 390 -9.08 -11.01 5.91
C ILE A 390 -9.27 -11.65 4.56
N SER A 391 -9.13 -12.97 4.50
CA SER A 391 -9.32 -13.74 3.28
C SER A 391 -9.96 -15.08 3.59
N SER A 392 -10.97 -15.43 2.81
CA SER A 392 -11.60 -16.75 2.82
C SER A 392 -11.53 -17.34 1.42
N GLU A 393 -10.86 -18.49 1.29
CA GLU A 393 -10.68 -19.22 0.04
C GLU A 393 -10.81 -20.71 0.31
N ASP A 394 -11.53 -21.43 -0.56
CA ASP A 394 -11.76 -22.88 -0.48
C ASP A 394 -12.32 -23.40 0.86
N GLY A 395 -13.03 -22.54 1.60
CA GLY A 395 -13.60 -22.87 2.91
C GLY A 395 -12.61 -22.75 4.07
N GLU A 396 -11.40 -22.27 3.83
CA GLU A 396 -10.43 -21.89 4.87
C GLU A 396 -10.38 -20.37 5.02
N ALA A 397 -10.44 -19.91 6.27
CA ALA A 397 -10.20 -18.51 6.62
C ALA A 397 -8.72 -18.34 6.99
N VAL A 398 -8.06 -17.38 6.34
CA VAL A 398 -6.69 -16.95 6.64
C VAL A 398 -6.72 -15.45 6.91
N ASP A 399 -6.71 -15.11 8.19
CA ASP A 399 -6.87 -13.73 8.65
C ASP A 399 -5.59 -13.27 9.37
N THR A 400 -5.03 -12.15 8.95
CA THR A 400 -3.88 -11.51 9.61
C THR A 400 -4.31 -10.23 10.29
N PHE A 401 -4.04 -10.11 11.59
CA PHE A 401 -4.37 -8.96 12.43
C PHE A 401 -3.11 -8.33 13.01
N TYR A 402 -3.08 -7.00 13.03
CA TYR A 402 -2.05 -6.19 13.66
C TYR A 402 -2.66 -5.48 14.85
N LEU A 403 -2.21 -5.85 16.04
CA LEU A 403 -2.85 -5.52 17.31
C LEU A 403 -1.93 -4.68 18.20
N SER A 404 -2.54 -3.78 18.96
CA SER A 404 -1.89 -3.04 20.04
C SER A 404 -2.80 -2.95 21.26
N ASP A 405 -2.26 -2.49 22.39
CA ASP A 405 -3.11 -1.97 23.46
C ASP A 405 -3.86 -0.68 22.98
N PRO A 406 -4.83 -0.16 23.76
CA PRO A 406 -5.55 1.07 23.41
C PRO A 406 -4.69 2.35 23.40
N GLN A 407 -3.49 2.30 23.96
CA GLN A 407 -2.53 3.40 23.98
C GLN A 407 -1.49 3.29 22.84
N GLY A 408 -1.52 2.20 22.05
CA GLY A 408 -0.58 1.94 20.96
C GLY A 408 0.69 1.20 21.39
N HIS A 409 0.80 0.68 22.61
CA HIS A 409 1.95 -0.10 23.06
C HIS A 409 1.85 -1.57 22.62
N PRO A 410 2.99 -2.27 22.61
CA PRO A 410 3.04 -3.72 22.38
C PRO A 410 2.19 -4.52 23.38
N VAL A 411 1.69 -5.66 22.92
CA VAL A 411 0.80 -6.54 23.69
C VAL A 411 1.61 -7.47 24.61
N GLU A 412 1.25 -7.52 25.89
CA GLU A 412 1.91 -8.41 26.88
C GLU A 412 1.70 -9.90 26.55
N ALA A 413 2.73 -10.72 26.84
CA ALA A 413 2.70 -12.16 26.60
C ALA A 413 1.51 -12.87 27.28
N LYS A 414 1.11 -12.43 28.48
CA LYS A 414 -0.05 -13.00 29.20
C LYS A 414 -1.36 -12.85 28.41
N THR A 415 -1.52 -11.72 27.72
CA THR A 415 -2.70 -11.46 26.88
C THR A 415 -2.66 -12.34 25.62
N ILE A 416 -1.48 -12.54 25.05
CA ILE A 416 -1.29 -13.45 23.89
C ILE A 416 -1.71 -14.87 24.27
N GLU A 417 -1.27 -15.38 25.42
CA GLU A 417 -1.66 -16.71 25.90
C GLU A 417 -3.16 -16.83 26.20
N ALA A 418 -3.78 -15.78 26.76
CA ALA A 418 -5.22 -15.75 26.98
C ALA A 418 -6.02 -15.83 25.66
N ILE A 419 -5.53 -15.20 24.60
CA ILE A 419 -6.15 -15.24 23.27
C ILE A 419 -5.93 -16.60 22.62
N ARG A 420 -4.72 -17.18 22.73
CA ARG A 420 -4.42 -18.55 22.27
C ARG A 420 -5.35 -19.57 22.90
N ALA A 421 -5.63 -19.45 24.19
CA ALA A 421 -6.56 -20.35 24.90
C ALA A 421 -8.01 -20.23 24.41
N GLN A 422 -8.43 -19.06 23.91
CA GLN A 422 -9.80 -18.82 23.43
C GLN A 422 -10.01 -19.16 21.95
N ILE A 423 -9.04 -18.81 21.09
CA ILE A 423 -9.09 -19.08 19.63
C ILE A 423 -8.66 -20.52 19.32
N GLY A 424 -7.73 -21.05 20.11
CA GLY A 424 -7.11 -22.37 19.93
C GLY A 424 -5.68 -22.26 19.42
N GLU A 425 -4.77 -23.03 20.04
CA GLU A 425 -3.34 -23.01 19.72
C GLU A 425 -3.03 -23.42 18.28
N ALA A 426 -3.78 -24.37 17.72
CA ALA A 426 -3.60 -24.84 16.36
C ALA A 426 -4.03 -23.79 15.30
N ALA A 427 -4.96 -22.91 15.67
CA ALA A 427 -5.53 -21.93 14.76
C ALA A 427 -4.78 -20.59 14.78
N LEU A 428 -4.10 -20.25 15.87
CA LEU A 428 -3.45 -18.94 16.05
C LEU A 428 -1.92 -19.00 15.97
N ARG A 429 -1.34 -18.35 14.96
CA ARG A 429 0.11 -18.16 14.81
C ARG A 429 0.51 -16.74 15.18
N VAL A 430 1.58 -16.60 15.96
CA VAL A 430 2.19 -15.29 16.27
C VAL A 430 3.35 -15.09 15.31
N LYS A 431 3.27 -14.10 14.41
CA LYS A 431 4.32 -13.83 13.41
C LYS A 431 5.35 -12.79 13.88
N ASN A 432 4.90 -11.78 14.61
CA ASN A 432 5.75 -10.72 15.14
C ASN A 432 5.29 -10.33 16.54
N ASN A 433 6.20 -10.30 17.51
CA ASN A 433 5.94 -9.85 18.88
C ASN A 433 7.07 -8.89 19.33
N PRO A 434 6.80 -7.58 19.44
CA PRO A 434 7.81 -6.59 19.83
C PRO A 434 8.40 -6.77 21.24
N LEU A 435 7.72 -7.53 22.11
CA LEU A 435 8.15 -7.85 23.48
C LEU A 435 8.75 -9.24 23.62
N ALA A 436 8.84 -10.02 22.54
CA ALA A 436 9.61 -11.26 22.58
C ALA A 436 11.09 -10.88 22.72
N ASP A 437 11.67 -11.23 23.87
CA ASP A 437 13.10 -11.12 24.11
C ASP A 437 13.84 -11.84 22.97
N ASP A 438 14.92 -11.25 22.44
CA ASP A 438 15.77 -11.81 21.36
C ASP A 438 16.64 -12.97 21.90
N GLY A 439 15.98 -13.86 22.66
CA GLY A 439 16.53 -14.94 23.45
C GLY A 439 16.15 -16.28 22.84
N GLY A 440 16.92 -16.69 21.84
CA GLY A 440 17.01 -18.09 21.42
C GLY A 440 16.25 -18.40 20.14
N SER A 441 17.00 -18.51 19.05
CA SER A 441 16.63 -19.35 17.92
C SER A 441 16.20 -20.74 18.41
N SER A 442 14.91 -21.06 18.38
CA SER A 442 14.47 -22.45 18.37
C SER A 442 14.60 -22.98 16.93
N SER A 443 15.85 -23.04 16.45
CA SER A 443 16.21 -23.96 15.38
C SER A 443 16.26 -25.34 16.03
N GLU A 444 15.29 -26.20 15.72
CA GLU A 444 15.47 -27.65 15.91
C GLU A 444 16.60 -28.10 14.99
N VAL A 445 17.83 -28.12 15.52
CA VAL A 445 19.00 -28.67 14.82
C VAL A 445 19.10 -30.14 15.20
N ALA A 446 18.77 -31.00 14.24
CA ALA A 446 19.28 -32.37 14.22
C ALA A 446 20.82 -32.33 14.20
N ALA A 447 21.41 -33.08 15.13
CA ALA A 447 22.82 -33.09 15.49
C ALA A 447 23.82 -33.15 14.32
N GLY A 448 24.92 -32.40 14.44
CA GLY A 448 26.07 -32.54 13.55
C GLY A 448 27.17 -31.49 13.68
N SER A 449 27.85 -31.44 14.83
CA SER A 449 29.29 -31.20 14.99
C SER A 449 30.00 -29.93 14.41
N THR A 450 30.69 -29.27 15.35
CA THR A 450 31.95 -28.49 15.22
C THR A 450 31.92 -27.01 14.78
N ALA A 451 31.79 -26.15 15.79
CA ALA A 451 32.56 -24.93 16.08
C ALA A 451 33.65 -24.48 15.10
N PHE A 452 33.64 -23.19 14.74
CA PHE A 452 34.84 -22.33 14.76
C PHE A 452 34.48 -20.88 15.15
N LEU A 453 35.22 -20.37 16.14
CA LEU A 453 35.25 -18.98 16.58
C LEU A 453 36.56 -18.31 16.10
N PHE A 454 36.49 -16.98 15.99
CA PHE A 454 37.54 -15.96 15.90
C PHE A 454 38.04 -15.49 14.52
N GLY A 455 38.05 -14.16 14.37
CA GLY A 455 39.07 -13.46 13.58
C GLY A 455 38.71 -12.05 13.09
N ASN A 456 38.78 -11.04 13.96
CA ASN A 456 38.98 -9.64 13.54
C ASN A 456 40.25 -9.52 12.68
N LEU A 457 40.22 -8.77 11.57
CA LEU A 457 41.31 -7.84 11.25
C LEU A 457 40.95 -6.79 10.18
N PHE A 458 41.15 -5.53 10.54
CA PHE A 458 41.08 -4.33 9.71
C PHE A 458 41.92 -4.40 8.43
N LYS A 459 41.45 -3.79 7.33
CA LYS A 459 42.10 -2.65 6.63
C LYS A 459 41.35 -2.16 5.38
N PHE A 460 41.00 -0.87 5.42
CA PHE A 460 41.05 0.15 4.36
C PHE A 460 40.94 -0.29 2.88
N TYR A 461 39.90 0.20 2.18
CA TYR A 461 40.03 0.82 0.85
C TYR A 461 38.98 1.93 0.64
N ARG A 462 39.44 3.02 0.02
CA ARG A 462 38.72 4.27 -0.32
C ARG A 462 37.66 4.07 -1.42
N PRO A 463 36.67 4.99 -1.54
CA PRO A 463 35.61 4.90 -2.53
C PRO A 463 36.13 5.30 -3.93
N PHE A 464 35.82 4.49 -4.94
CA PHE A 464 36.00 4.88 -6.32
C PHE A 464 34.79 5.72 -6.77
N GLN A 465 35.08 6.99 -7.04
CA GLN A 465 34.34 7.83 -7.98
C GLN A 465 34.46 7.22 -9.37
N ASN A 466 33.32 7.05 -10.06
CA ASN A 466 33.09 7.28 -11.49
C ASN A 466 32.00 6.34 -12.00
N PHE A 467 30.80 6.89 -12.26
CA PHE A 467 30.17 6.68 -13.56
C PHE A 467 29.57 8.01 -13.99
N GLY A 468 30.04 8.44 -15.17
CA GLY A 468 29.77 9.74 -15.74
C GLY A 468 28.37 9.85 -16.28
N LEU A 469 27.88 11.10 -16.24
CA LEU A 469 26.78 11.59 -17.04
C LEU A 469 26.95 11.16 -18.50
N ILE A 470 25.99 10.39 -19.01
CA ILE A 470 25.74 10.31 -20.44
C ILE A 470 25.08 11.64 -20.82
N LYS A 471 25.86 12.50 -21.48
CA LYS A 471 25.35 13.61 -22.29
C LYS A 471 24.67 13.00 -23.52
N LEU A 472 23.36 13.19 -23.66
CA LEU A 472 22.73 13.11 -24.96
C LEU A 472 22.91 14.48 -25.63
N TYR A 473 23.55 14.46 -26.79
CA TYR A 473 23.60 15.57 -27.73
C TYR A 473 22.31 15.62 -28.54
#